data_AF-A0A847YD81-F1
#
_entry.id   AF-A0A847YD81-F1
#
_cell.length_a   1.000
_cell.length_b   1.000
_cell.length_c   1.000
_cell.angle_alpha   90.00
_cell.angle_beta   90.00
_cell.angle_gamma   90.00
#
_symmetry.space_group_name_H-M   'P 1'
#
loop_
_entity.id
_entity.type
_entity.pdbx_description
1 polymer ?
#
loop_
_entity_poly.entity_id
_entity_poly.type
_entity_poly.pdbx_seq_one_letter_code
_entity_poly.pdbx_strand_id
1 'polypeptide(L)'
;MTRINTNVSSLTAQKTLARSQAQLQEALTRLSTGLRINVGKDDPAGLIASEALRANITATQKAITNSERANQMIATADSALGQVSSLLNDIRGLVSEAANSGALSAEQIQANQLQIDSSLEAIDRIANVTQFQGRRLLDGSLDFVTSGVDNSKITSLQIDQANFGTSSQIDVNLDVVSQAAKGSLQYSYGAIADDVVLEIAGKNGAEAFSFAAGSGIEDMAQAINLVSDALGVRAVVQTEATAGTITTSSFGLDNDVVITADQAGQAAGDIRVKYTKGSSASTTVSYTAASGGTPALIDVQLGTRQWAAASGEVNPAGTNNAISLTANIEGEEFNGVTLNVTDTGLGGGITLSYDHDTKVLNIGIESGTTTADQLVTAINSDAAISALFTAAHVGESDGSGTLAAADGAWAGFTTSGGVTGGEVIATANDVVAAINASPAAAVVTASLAAGNNGYGTVGEFQEYAYYGTAEAN
;
A
#
# COMPACT_ATOMS: atom_id res chain seq x y z
N MET A 1 -41.85 -39.95 99.40
CA MET A 1 -40.97 -38.75 99.38
C MET A 1 -41.58 -37.69 98.47
N THR A 2 -42.40 -36.82 99.03
CA THR A 2 -42.87 -35.59 98.37
C THR A 2 -41.86 -34.48 98.64
N ARG A 3 -41.11 -34.06 97.61
CA ARG A 3 -40.19 -32.93 97.73
C ARG A 3 -41.00 -31.63 97.60
N ILE A 4 -41.12 -30.87 98.68
CA ILE A 4 -41.89 -29.60 98.73
C ILE A 4 -41.13 -28.42 98.10
N ASN A 5 -39.79 -28.43 98.16
CA ASN A 5 -38.97 -27.34 97.60
C ASN A 5 -38.85 -27.33 96.06
N THR A 6 -39.32 -28.36 95.36
CA THR A 6 -39.29 -28.39 93.89
C THR A 6 -40.58 -29.03 93.37
N ASN A 7 -41.58 -28.20 93.06
CA ASN A 7 -42.86 -28.65 92.53
C ASN A 7 -42.75 -28.95 91.03
N VAL A 8 -42.47 -30.21 90.70
CA VAL A 8 -42.26 -30.68 89.33
C VAL A 8 -43.52 -30.52 88.47
N SER A 9 -44.72 -30.69 89.03
CA SER A 9 -45.99 -30.52 88.29
C SER A 9 -46.22 -29.06 87.88
N SER A 10 -45.92 -28.10 88.77
CA SER A 10 -45.98 -26.67 88.46
C SER A 10 -44.94 -26.28 87.40
N LEU A 11 -43.70 -26.77 87.51
CA LEU A 11 -42.65 -26.53 86.51
C LEU A 11 -43.03 -27.10 85.13
N THR A 12 -43.69 -28.26 85.11
CA THR A 12 -44.19 -28.87 83.87
C THR A 12 -45.32 -28.06 83.26
N ALA A 13 -46.27 -27.57 84.07
CA ALA A 13 -47.36 -26.70 83.61
C ALA A 13 -46.83 -25.37 83.06
N GLN A 14 -45.85 -24.75 83.73
CA GLN A 14 -45.19 -23.53 83.24
C GLN A 14 -44.45 -23.76 81.92
N LYS A 15 -43.76 -24.90 81.75
CA LYS A 15 -43.11 -25.28 80.49
C LYS A 15 -44.11 -25.46 79.35
N THR A 16 -45.26 -26.09 79.61
CA THR A 16 -46.34 -26.25 78.61
C THR A 16 -46.99 -24.92 78.26
N LEU A 17 -47.25 -24.05 79.24
CA LEU A 17 -47.77 -22.71 79.00
C LEU A 17 -46.82 -21.87 78.15
N ALA A 18 -45.52 -21.89 78.44
CA ALA A 18 -44.50 -21.20 77.65
C ALA A 18 -44.49 -21.69 76.19
N ARG A 19 -44.66 -23.00 75.96
CA ARG A 19 -44.80 -23.56 74.59
C ARG A 19 -46.06 -23.07 73.89
N SER A 20 -47.20 -23.02 74.58
CA SER A 20 -48.46 -22.53 74.01
C SER A 20 -48.41 -21.04 73.67
N GLN A 21 -47.78 -20.22 74.51
CA GLN A 21 -47.57 -18.80 74.24
C GLN A 21 -46.67 -18.60 73.02
N ALA A 22 -45.60 -19.39 72.88
CA ALA A 22 -44.73 -19.34 71.70
C ALA A 22 -45.46 -19.69 70.40
N GLN A 23 -46.32 -20.72 70.42
CA GLN A 23 -47.15 -21.10 69.26
C GLN A 23 -48.18 -20.02 68.89
N LEU A 24 -48.83 -19.42 69.89
CA LEU A 24 -49.75 -18.31 69.67
C LEU A 24 -49.03 -17.10 69.05
N GLN A 25 -47.84 -16.76 69.56
CA GLN A 25 -47.04 -15.66 69.03
C GLN A 25 -46.66 -15.90 67.56
N GLU A 26 -46.28 -17.13 67.19
CA GLU A 26 -45.98 -17.50 65.81
C GLU A 26 -47.21 -17.39 64.89
N ALA A 27 -48.38 -17.85 65.36
CA ALA A 27 -49.64 -17.71 64.61
C ALA A 27 -50.03 -16.24 64.41
N LEU A 28 -49.86 -15.39 65.43
CA LEU A 28 -50.10 -13.95 65.32
C LEU A 28 -49.13 -13.28 64.34
N THR A 29 -47.85 -13.66 64.35
CA THR A 29 -46.87 -13.15 63.37
C THR A 29 -47.26 -13.55 61.95
N ARG A 30 -47.63 -14.82 61.71
CA ARG A 30 -48.11 -15.29 60.40
C ARG A 30 -49.38 -14.58 59.94
N LEU A 31 -50.32 -14.34 60.86
CA LEU A 31 -51.54 -13.60 60.54
C LEU A 31 -51.26 -12.14 60.20
N SER A 32 -50.33 -11.49 60.92
CA SER A 32 -49.98 -10.10 60.69
C SER A 32 -49.19 -9.87 59.40
N THR A 33 -48.35 -10.82 58.99
CA THR A 33 -47.56 -10.70 57.76
C THR A 33 -48.29 -11.27 56.54
N GLY A 34 -49.29 -12.13 56.75
CA GLY A 34 -49.93 -12.90 55.69
C GLY A 34 -49.02 -13.97 55.07
N LEU A 35 -47.82 -14.19 55.62
CA LEU A 35 -46.83 -15.13 55.10
C LEU A 35 -46.75 -16.37 55.99
N ARG A 36 -46.84 -17.55 55.37
CA ARG A 36 -46.65 -18.83 56.06
C ARG A 36 -45.22 -18.98 56.60
N ILE A 37 -44.21 -18.47 55.89
CA ILE A 37 -42.80 -18.53 56.27
C ILE A 37 -42.35 -17.11 56.59
N ASN A 38 -42.01 -16.82 57.85
CA ASN A 38 -41.57 -15.49 58.28
C ASN A 38 -40.08 -15.41 58.59
N VAL A 39 -39.50 -16.53 59.01
CA VAL A 39 -38.11 -16.63 59.44
C VAL A 39 -37.50 -17.93 58.91
N GLY A 40 -36.20 -17.92 58.64
CA GLY A 40 -35.49 -19.07 58.05
C GLY A 40 -35.50 -20.34 58.91
N LYS A 41 -35.84 -20.24 60.21
CA LYS A 41 -36.01 -21.42 61.08
C LYS A 41 -37.29 -22.21 60.81
N ASP A 42 -38.31 -21.59 60.20
CA ASP A 42 -39.63 -22.22 60.01
C ASP A 42 -39.60 -23.22 58.83
N ASP A 43 -38.95 -22.82 57.72
CA ASP A 43 -38.75 -23.63 56.51
C ASP A 43 -37.59 -23.01 55.71
N PRO A 44 -36.33 -23.45 55.94
CA PRO A 44 -35.17 -22.88 55.26
C PRO A 44 -35.24 -23.02 53.74
N ALA A 45 -35.67 -24.19 53.25
CA ALA A 45 -35.75 -24.48 51.81
C ALA A 45 -36.88 -23.68 51.15
N GLY A 46 -38.05 -23.62 51.79
CA GLY A 46 -39.18 -22.82 51.33
C GLY A 46 -38.89 -21.32 51.33
N LEU A 47 -38.15 -20.81 52.33
CA LEU A 47 -37.71 -19.42 52.34
C LEU A 47 -36.77 -19.13 51.17
N ILE A 48 -35.75 -19.96 50.95
CA ILE A 48 -34.80 -19.83 49.83
C ILE A 48 -35.54 -19.81 48.49
N ALA A 49 -36.45 -20.76 48.27
CA ALA A 49 -37.24 -20.82 47.04
C ALA A 49 -38.13 -19.57 46.86
N SER A 50 -38.76 -19.10 47.94
CA SER A 50 -39.62 -17.89 47.89
C SER A 50 -38.83 -16.62 47.59
N GLU A 51 -37.64 -16.46 48.16
CA GLU A 51 -36.75 -15.32 47.89
C GLU A 51 -36.17 -15.38 46.47
N ALA A 52 -35.84 -16.57 45.97
CA ALA A 52 -35.45 -16.75 44.57
C ALA A 52 -36.59 -16.36 43.60
N LEU A 53 -37.83 -16.76 43.89
CA LEU A 53 -38.99 -16.36 43.10
C LEU A 53 -39.26 -14.84 43.18
N ARG A 54 -39.12 -14.22 44.36
CA ARG A 54 -39.23 -12.76 44.52
C ARG A 54 -38.16 -12.00 43.71
N ALA A 55 -36.92 -12.50 43.73
CA ALA A 55 -35.84 -11.97 42.92
C ALA A 55 -36.15 -12.08 41.43
N ASN A 56 -36.64 -13.25 40.98
CA ASN A 56 -37.05 -13.47 39.59
C ASN A 56 -38.20 -12.54 39.17
N ILE A 57 -39.25 -12.38 40.01
CA ILE A 57 -40.36 -11.46 39.72
C ILE A 57 -39.83 -10.04 39.53
N THR A 58 -38.95 -9.57 40.43
CA THR A 58 -38.36 -8.24 40.33
C THR A 58 -37.52 -8.09 39.06
N ALA A 59 -36.73 -9.11 38.72
CA ALA A 59 -35.93 -9.14 37.50
C ALA A 59 -36.81 -9.11 36.24
N THR A 60 -37.86 -9.93 36.18
CA THR A 60 -38.82 -9.95 35.07
C THR A 60 -39.54 -8.61 34.93
N GLN A 61 -39.95 -7.99 36.03
CA GLN A 61 -40.63 -6.70 35.98
C GLN A 61 -39.71 -5.60 35.46
N LYS A 62 -38.43 -5.62 35.83
CA LYS A 62 -37.42 -4.74 35.22
C LYS A 62 -37.20 -5.05 33.74
N ALA A 63 -37.15 -6.33 33.36
CA ALA A 63 -37.03 -6.74 31.96
C ALA A 63 -38.20 -6.22 31.11
N ILE A 64 -39.44 -6.31 31.61
CA ILE A 64 -40.64 -5.76 30.93
C ILE A 64 -40.47 -4.25 30.70
N THR A 65 -40.12 -3.48 31.75
CA THR A 65 -39.93 -2.04 31.61
C THR A 65 -38.77 -1.68 30.66
N ASN A 66 -37.75 -2.53 30.57
CA ASN A 66 -36.65 -2.34 29.61
C ASN A 66 -37.11 -2.62 28.17
N SER A 67 -37.92 -3.66 27.96
CA SER A 67 -38.53 -3.98 26.66
C SER A 67 -39.48 -2.88 26.18
N GLU A 68 -40.28 -2.31 27.09
CA GLU A 68 -41.15 -1.16 26.76
C GLU A 68 -40.33 0.05 26.28
N ARG A 69 -39.22 0.34 26.94
CA ARG A 69 -38.29 1.40 26.51
C ARG A 69 -37.64 1.08 25.16
N ALA A 70 -37.27 -0.18 24.92
CA ALA A 70 -36.75 -0.61 23.63
C ALA A 70 -37.80 -0.42 22.52
N ASN A 71 -39.07 -0.75 22.77
CA ASN A 71 -40.16 -0.51 21.82
C ASN A 71 -40.32 0.99 21.51
N GLN A 72 -40.26 1.86 22.52
CA GLN A 72 -40.34 3.31 22.30
C GLN A 72 -39.16 3.84 21.45
N MET A 73 -37.96 3.31 21.69
CA MET A 73 -36.78 3.63 20.90
C MET A 73 -36.94 3.18 19.44
N ILE A 74 -37.39 1.94 19.21
CA ILE A 74 -37.63 1.40 17.88
C ILE A 74 -38.71 2.20 17.15
N ALA A 75 -39.81 2.55 17.80
CA ALA A 75 -40.88 3.35 17.20
C ALA A 75 -40.40 4.75 16.77
N THR A 76 -39.47 5.34 17.53
CA THR A 76 -38.84 6.63 17.19
C THR A 76 -37.96 6.47 15.94
N ALA A 77 -37.15 5.41 15.87
CA ALA A 77 -36.33 5.11 14.70
C ALA A 77 -37.18 4.82 13.46
N ASP A 78 -38.22 4.01 13.60
CA ASP A 78 -39.14 3.63 12.51
C ASP A 78 -39.86 4.87 11.93
N SER A 79 -40.33 5.76 12.78
CA SER A 79 -40.95 7.03 12.33
C SER A 79 -39.98 7.90 11.53
N ALA A 80 -38.71 7.97 11.94
CA ALA A 80 -37.67 8.71 11.22
C ALA A 80 -37.31 8.03 9.88
N LEU A 81 -37.21 6.70 9.85
CA LEU A 81 -37.00 5.92 8.62
C LEU A 81 -38.18 6.06 7.64
N GLY A 82 -39.40 6.23 8.13
CA GLY A 82 -40.56 6.57 7.31
C GLY A 82 -40.38 7.90 6.56
N GLN A 83 -39.79 8.92 7.21
CA GLN A 83 -39.48 10.20 6.55
C GLN A 83 -38.37 10.04 5.50
N VAL A 84 -37.32 9.28 5.81
CA VAL A 84 -36.25 8.96 4.85
C VAL A 84 -36.81 8.24 3.63
N SER A 85 -37.70 7.26 3.82
CA SER A 85 -38.36 6.55 2.73
C SER A 85 -39.18 7.47 1.82
N SER A 86 -39.90 8.45 2.39
CA SER A 86 -40.62 9.45 1.58
C SER A 86 -39.66 10.27 0.71
N LEU A 87 -38.59 10.80 1.30
CA LEU A 87 -37.58 11.59 0.57
C LEU A 87 -36.89 10.78 -0.55
N LEU A 88 -36.61 9.50 -0.32
CA LEU A 88 -36.04 8.62 -1.34
C LEU A 88 -37.01 8.35 -2.49
N ASN A 89 -38.31 8.25 -2.22
CA ASN A 89 -39.32 8.13 -3.26
C ASN A 89 -39.43 9.43 -4.09
N ASP A 90 -39.32 10.59 -3.45
CA ASP A 90 -39.31 11.89 -4.14
C ASP A 90 -38.07 12.03 -5.04
N ILE A 91 -36.87 11.67 -4.53
CA ILE A 91 -35.63 11.62 -5.33
C ILE A 91 -35.81 10.71 -6.54
N ARG A 92 -36.37 9.51 -6.36
CA ARG A 92 -36.62 8.57 -7.47
C ARG A 92 -37.56 9.18 -8.53
N GLY A 93 -38.57 9.93 -8.10
CA GLY A 93 -39.47 10.67 -8.99
C GLY A 93 -38.72 11.71 -9.82
N LEU A 94 -37.94 12.57 -9.16
CA LEU A 94 -37.14 13.63 -9.80
C LEU A 94 -36.11 13.07 -10.79
N VAL A 95 -35.45 11.95 -10.44
CA VAL A 95 -34.51 11.26 -11.34
C VAL A 95 -35.22 10.71 -12.57
N SER A 96 -36.40 10.08 -12.38
CA SER A 96 -37.21 9.59 -13.50
C SER A 96 -37.71 10.71 -14.39
N GLU A 97 -38.01 11.88 -13.82
CA GLU A 97 -38.42 13.06 -14.55
C GLU A 97 -37.25 13.61 -15.38
N ALA A 98 -36.08 13.79 -14.75
CA ALA A 98 -34.86 14.28 -15.36
C ALA A 98 -34.31 13.37 -16.47
N ALA A 99 -34.60 12.06 -16.42
CA ALA A 99 -34.24 11.10 -17.46
C ALA A 99 -35.01 11.33 -18.79
N ASN A 100 -36.11 12.09 -18.78
CA ASN A 100 -36.88 12.40 -19.99
C ASN A 100 -36.32 13.64 -20.71
N SER A 101 -35.19 13.46 -21.41
CA SER A 101 -34.46 14.52 -22.12
C SER A 101 -35.22 15.16 -23.30
N GLY A 102 -36.37 14.61 -23.70
CA GLY A 102 -37.19 15.14 -24.79
C GLY A 102 -38.24 16.16 -24.33
N ALA A 103 -38.51 16.26 -23.03
CA ALA A 103 -39.62 17.04 -22.48
C ALA A 103 -39.19 18.16 -21.50
N LEU A 104 -37.93 18.17 -21.05
CA LEU A 104 -37.40 19.14 -20.08
C LEU A 104 -36.22 19.92 -20.68
N SER A 105 -36.12 21.20 -20.32
CA SER A 105 -34.95 22.03 -20.60
C SER A 105 -33.79 21.71 -19.64
N ALA A 106 -32.58 22.12 -20.00
CA ALA A 106 -31.39 21.95 -19.16
C ALA A 106 -31.53 22.65 -17.79
N GLU A 107 -32.17 23.82 -17.75
CA GLU A 107 -32.44 24.57 -16.52
C GLU A 107 -33.41 23.84 -15.59
N GLN A 108 -34.41 23.15 -16.16
CA GLN A 108 -35.35 22.33 -15.38
C GLN A 108 -34.67 21.09 -14.80
N ILE A 109 -33.79 20.44 -15.57
CA ILE A 109 -32.97 19.32 -15.07
C ILE A 109 -32.05 19.79 -13.93
N GLN A 110 -31.44 20.97 -14.05
CA GLN A 110 -30.61 21.54 -13.00
C GLN A 110 -31.41 21.89 -11.74
N ALA A 111 -32.64 22.40 -11.89
CA ALA A 111 -33.54 22.65 -10.76
C ALA A 111 -33.93 21.34 -10.04
N ASN A 112 -34.19 20.27 -10.78
CA ASN A 112 -34.44 18.93 -10.21
C ASN A 112 -33.22 18.41 -9.45
N GLN A 113 -32.01 18.64 -9.94
CA GLN A 113 -30.77 18.27 -9.22
C GLN A 113 -30.67 19.01 -7.87
N LEU A 114 -30.94 20.31 -7.83
CA LEU A 114 -30.92 21.08 -6.57
C LEU A 114 -31.92 20.53 -5.55
N GLN A 115 -33.10 20.07 -6.01
CA GLN A 115 -34.09 19.48 -5.13
C GLN A 115 -33.67 18.09 -4.63
N ILE A 116 -32.98 17.30 -5.46
CA ILE A 116 -32.35 16.03 -5.04
C ILE A 116 -31.30 16.30 -3.96
N ASP A 117 -30.41 17.27 -4.18
CA ASP A 117 -29.35 17.62 -3.22
C ASP A 117 -29.94 18.06 -1.88
N SER A 118 -30.97 18.90 -1.89
CA SER A 118 -31.68 19.32 -0.66
C SER A 118 -32.37 18.16 0.06
N SER A 119 -32.89 17.18 -0.71
CA SER A 119 -33.51 15.97 -0.16
C SER A 119 -32.47 15.06 0.49
N LEU A 120 -31.28 14.93 -0.10
CA LEU A 120 -30.15 14.19 0.47
C LEU A 120 -29.65 14.85 1.77
N GLU A 121 -29.47 16.18 1.78
CA GLU A 121 -29.13 16.91 3.00
C GLU A 121 -30.17 16.74 4.11
N ALA A 122 -31.45 16.66 3.74
CA ALA A 122 -32.52 16.38 4.69
C ALA A 122 -32.44 14.97 5.27
N ILE A 123 -32.11 13.96 4.46
CA ILE A 123 -31.87 12.57 4.90
C ILE A 123 -30.70 12.55 5.89
N ASP A 124 -29.57 13.17 5.56
CA ASP A 124 -28.39 13.23 6.43
C ASP A 124 -28.70 13.93 7.76
N ARG A 125 -29.48 15.00 7.73
CA ARG A 125 -29.92 15.69 8.95
C ARG A 125 -30.82 14.80 9.80
N ILE A 126 -31.76 14.07 9.20
CA ILE A 126 -32.63 13.12 9.93
C ILE A 126 -31.78 12.04 10.60
N ALA A 127 -30.81 11.47 9.89
CA ALA A 127 -29.90 10.46 10.43
C ALA A 127 -29.12 10.98 11.65
N ASN A 128 -28.59 12.21 11.56
CA ASN A 128 -27.73 12.82 12.58
C ASN A 128 -28.47 13.37 13.82
N VAL A 129 -29.73 13.77 13.66
CA VAL A 129 -30.52 14.42 14.73
C VAL A 129 -31.47 13.44 15.44
N THR A 130 -31.83 12.31 14.80
CA THR A 130 -32.75 11.33 15.40
C THR A 130 -32.10 10.68 16.62
N GLN A 131 -32.66 10.99 17.80
CA GLN A 131 -32.14 10.53 19.08
C GLN A 131 -33.25 10.09 20.04
N PHE A 132 -32.96 9.11 20.89
CA PHE A 132 -33.80 8.71 22.01
C PHE A 132 -32.99 8.78 23.30
N GLN A 133 -33.48 9.54 24.29
CA GLN A 133 -32.80 9.75 25.57
C GLN A 133 -31.33 10.19 25.42
N GLY A 134 -31.04 11.03 24.42
CA GLY A 134 -29.69 11.55 24.14
C GLY A 134 -28.76 10.62 23.38
N ARG A 135 -29.23 9.43 22.95
CA ARG A 135 -28.47 8.52 22.06
C ARG A 135 -28.98 8.65 20.65
N ARG A 136 -28.08 8.86 19.69
CA ARG A 136 -28.38 8.84 18.26
C ARG A 136 -28.74 7.42 17.83
N LEU A 137 -29.71 7.30 16.92
CA LEU A 137 -30.26 6.01 16.52
C LEU A 137 -29.87 5.58 15.10
N LEU A 138 -29.65 6.54 14.19
CA LEU A 138 -29.55 6.30 12.75
C LEU A 138 -28.20 6.77 12.15
N ASP A 139 -27.24 7.14 12.99
CA ASP A 139 -25.90 7.59 12.58
C ASP A 139 -24.88 6.44 12.47
N GLY A 140 -25.32 5.20 12.66
CA GLY A 140 -24.47 4.01 12.64
C GLY A 140 -23.57 3.84 13.87
N SER A 141 -23.70 4.70 14.90
CA SER A 141 -22.91 4.58 16.14
C SER A 141 -23.37 3.46 17.08
N LEU A 142 -24.59 2.95 16.88
CA LEU A 142 -25.17 1.82 17.61
C LEU A 142 -24.81 0.46 17.00
N ASP A 143 -23.86 0.43 16.06
CA ASP A 143 -23.38 -0.81 15.45
C ASP A 143 -22.66 -1.71 16.47
N PHE A 144 -22.58 -3.01 16.19
CA PHE A 144 -21.97 -3.98 17.09
C PHE A 144 -20.44 -3.86 17.07
N VAL A 145 -19.87 -3.24 18.11
CA VAL A 145 -18.41 -3.26 18.32
C VAL A 145 -18.01 -4.59 18.97
N THR A 146 -17.60 -5.56 18.15
CA THR A 146 -17.08 -6.86 18.62
C THR A 146 -15.61 -6.79 19.03
N SER A 147 -15.25 -5.88 19.92
CA SER A 147 -13.89 -5.83 20.48
C SER A 147 -13.80 -6.65 21.76
N GLY A 148 -12.88 -7.62 21.82
CA GLY A 148 -12.59 -8.42 23.02
C GLY A 148 -13.51 -9.63 23.26
N VAL A 149 -14.26 -10.07 22.25
CA VAL A 149 -15.14 -11.25 22.36
C VAL A 149 -14.41 -12.50 21.86
N ASP A 150 -14.49 -13.58 22.63
CA ASP A 150 -13.92 -14.89 22.25
C ASP A 150 -14.70 -15.46 21.05
N ASN A 151 -14.04 -15.46 19.89
CA ASN A 151 -14.61 -15.86 18.60
C ASN A 151 -15.18 -17.29 18.61
N SER A 152 -14.70 -18.15 19.53
CA SER A 152 -15.20 -19.52 19.68
C SER A 152 -16.61 -19.62 20.28
N LYS A 153 -17.14 -18.53 20.85
CA LYS A 153 -18.47 -18.49 21.48
C LYS A 153 -19.55 -17.85 20.61
N ILE A 154 -19.17 -17.35 19.42
CA ILE A 154 -20.09 -16.71 18.48
C ILE A 154 -20.35 -17.67 17.32
N THR A 155 -21.29 -18.61 17.51
CA THR A 155 -21.60 -19.63 16.49
C THR A 155 -22.67 -19.20 15.48
N SER A 156 -23.22 -17.98 15.59
CA SER A 156 -24.38 -17.55 14.79
C SER A 156 -24.40 -16.04 14.46
N LEU A 157 -23.25 -15.39 14.35
CA LEU A 157 -23.19 -13.99 13.91
C LEU A 157 -23.08 -13.94 12.38
N GLN A 158 -24.16 -13.56 11.71
CA GLN A 158 -24.10 -13.03 10.35
C GLN A 158 -23.93 -11.52 10.44
N ILE A 159 -22.83 -11.01 9.86
CA ILE A 159 -22.61 -9.58 9.66
C ILE A 159 -23.08 -9.29 8.24
N ASP A 160 -24.31 -8.80 8.10
CA ASP A 160 -24.89 -8.47 6.79
C ASP A 160 -24.45 -7.08 6.30
N GLN A 161 -23.89 -6.24 7.19
CA GLN A 161 -23.33 -4.92 6.88
C GLN A 161 -22.30 -4.52 7.94
N ALA A 162 -21.22 -3.85 7.52
CA ALA A 162 -20.20 -3.28 8.41
C ALA A 162 -20.12 -1.76 8.21
N ASN A 163 -20.19 -0.98 9.30
CA ASN A 163 -19.92 0.45 9.28
C ASN A 163 -18.43 0.70 9.57
N PHE A 164 -17.70 1.27 8.61
CA PHE A 164 -16.27 1.57 8.74
C PHE A 164 -15.96 2.88 9.51
N GLY A 165 -16.98 3.48 10.14
CA GLY A 165 -16.82 4.71 10.91
C GLY A 165 -16.42 5.89 10.02
N THR A 166 -15.34 6.58 10.34
CA THR A 166 -14.83 7.73 9.56
C THR A 166 -13.94 7.35 8.38
N SER A 167 -13.59 6.06 8.23
CA SER A 167 -12.77 5.59 7.12
C SER A 167 -13.69 5.22 5.96
N SER A 168 -13.56 5.93 4.84
CA SER A 168 -14.37 5.66 3.64
C SER A 168 -14.08 4.31 2.99
N GLN A 169 -12.94 3.67 3.31
CA GLN A 169 -12.49 2.38 2.80
C GLN A 169 -11.65 1.62 3.85
N ILE A 170 -11.74 0.28 3.82
CA ILE A 170 -10.76 -0.65 4.39
C ILE A 170 -10.11 -1.40 3.23
N ASP A 171 -8.77 -1.42 3.19
CA ASP A 171 -8.04 -2.28 2.25
C ASP A 171 -8.25 -3.75 2.64
N VAL A 172 -9.14 -4.43 1.91
CA VAL A 172 -9.28 -5.87 1.97
C VAL A 172 -8.24 -6.48 1.05
N ASN A 173 -7.23 -7.12 1.62
CA ASN A 173 -6.28 -7.89 0.83
C ASN A 173 -6.96 -9.20 0.38
N LEU A 174 -7.68 -9.12 -0.73
CA LEU A 174 -8.22 -10.28 -1.44
C LEU A 174 -7.05 -11.00 -2.12
N ASP A 175 -6.56 -12.07 -1.49
CA ASP A 175 -5.69 -13.03 -2.18
C ASP A 175 -6.55 -13.81 -3.18
N VAL A 176 -6.70 -13.25 -4.37
CA VAL A 176 -7.23 -13.94 -5.55
C VAL A 176 -6.17 -14.95 -5.98
N VAL A 177 -6.21 -16.14 -5.37
CA VAL A 177 -5.26 -17.25 -5.63
C VAL A 177 -5.28 -17.67 -7.11
N SER A 178 -6.38 -17.39 -7.81
CA SER A 178 -6.51 -17.42 -9.27
C SER A 178 -7.73 -16.62 -9.71
N GLN A 179 -7.56 -15.68 -10.63
CA GLN A 179 -8.70 -14.99 -11.27
C GLN A 179 -9.54 -16.02 -12.04
N ALA A 180 -10.87 -15.84 -12.08
CA ALA A 180 -11.71 -16.58 -13.02
C ALA A 180 -11.36 -16.11 -14.44
N ALA A 181 -10.52 -16.87 -15.14
CA ALA A 181 -10.19 -16.60 -16.53
C ALA A 181 -11.45 -16.82 -17.37
N LYS A 182 -11.90 -15.77 -18.07
CA LYS A 182 -12.88 -15.95 -19.14
C LYS A 182 -12.21 -16.79 -20.23
N GLY A 183 -12.81 -17.91 -20.61
CA GLY A 183 -12.38 -18.65 -21.79
C GLY A 183 -12.48 -17.72 -22.99
N SER A 184 -11.35 -17.46 -23.64
CA SER A 184 -11.28 -16.66 -24.87
C SER A 184 -10.79 -17.56 -25.99
N LEU A 185 -11.54 -17.62 -27.08
CA LEU A 185 -11.11 -18.24 -28.33
C LEU A 185 -10.81 -17.11 -29.31
N GLN A 186 -9.53 -16.88 -29.59
CA GLN A 186 -9.09 -15.87 -30.55
C GLN A 186 -8.83 -16.52 -31.90
N TYR A 187 -9.51 -16.04 -32.94
CA TYR A 187 -9.28 -16.44 -34.32
C TYR A 187 -8.71 -15.24 -35.08
N SER A 188 -7.45 -15.35 -35.50
CA SER A 188 -6.66 -14.23 -36.03
C SER A 188 -6.45 -14.31 -37.56
N TYR A 189 -7.26 -15.09 -38.26
CA TYR A 189 -7.20 -15.24 -39.71
C TYR A 189 -8.48 -14.69 -40.35
N GLY A 190 -8.44 -14.35 -41.64
CA GLY A 190 -9.61 -13.91 -42.41
C GLY A 190 -10.66 -15.01 -42.61
N ALA A 191 -11.35 -15.02 -43.76
CA ALA A 191 -12.37 -16.03 -44.05
C ALA A 191 -11.86 -17.47 -43.85
N ILE A 192 -12.72 -18.35 -43.34
CA ILE A 192 -12.34 -19.74 -43.04
C ILE A 192 -11.95 -20.47 -44.34
N ALA A 193 -10.81 -21.17 -44.35
CA ALA A 193 -10.29 -21.82 -45.56
C ALA A 193 -11.05 -23.10 -45.95
N ASP A 194 -11.59 -23.82 -44.97
CA ASP A 194 -12.31 -25.08 -45.12
C ASP A 194 -13.62 -25.04 -44.31
N ASP A 195 -14.50 -26.02 -44.53
CA ASP A 195 -15.71 -26.17 -43.70
C ASP A 195 -15.32 -26.49 -42.25
N VAL A 196 -15.84 -25.72 -41.30
CA VAL A 196 -15.52 -25.84 -39.87
C VAL A 196 -16.80 -25.99 -39.05
N VAL A 197 -16.77 -26.94 -38.11
CA VAL A 197 -17.79 -27.06 -37.06
C VAL A 197 -17.18 -26.58 -35.74
N LEU A 198 -17.75 -25.51 -35.18
CA LEU A 198 -17.34 -24.88 -33.93
C LEU A 198 -18.37 -25.18 -32.84
N GLU A 199 -17.99 -26.01 -31.87
CA GLU A 199 -18.79 -26.24 -30.66
C GLU A 199 -18.44 -25.18 -29.60
N ILE A 200 -19.42 -24.37 -29.22
CA ILE A 200 -19.27 -23.28 -28.26
C ILE A 200 -20.11 -23.60 -27.02
N ALA A 201 -19.44 -23.75 -25.88
CA ALA A 201 -20.07 -24.01 -24.59
C ALA A 201 -19.91 -22.80 -23.65
N GLY A 202 -21.01 -22.36 -23.03
CA GLY A 202 -21.04 -21.31 -22.02
C GLY A 202 -21.74 -21.75 -20.73
N LYS A 203 -22.02 -20.78 -19.85
CA LYS A 203 -22.62 -21.03 -18.52
C LYS A 203 -23.99 -21.71 -18.60
N ASN A 204 -24.72 -21.48 -19.69
CA ASN A 204 -26.13 -21.82 -19.82
C ASN A 204 -26.40 -22.96 -20.83
N GLY A 205 -25.40 -23.40 -21.61
CA GLY A 205 -25.57 -24.45 -22.62
C GLY A 205 -24.37 -24.56 -23.59
N ALA A 206 -24.46 -25.50 -24.53
CA ALA A 206 -23.49 -25.67 -25.62
C ALA A 206 -24.19 -25.87 -26.95
N GLU A 207 -23.63 -25.32 -28.03
CA GLU A 207 -24.17 -25.43 -29.39
C GLU A 207 -23.05 -25.54 -30.43
N ALA A 208 -23.32 -26.32 -31.49
CA ALA A 208 -22.40 -26.51 -32.59
C ALA A 208 -22.81 -25.66 -33.80
N PHE A 209 -21.91 -24.77 -34.23
CA PHE A 209 -22.06 -23.92 -35.40
C PHE A 209 -21.29 -24.50 -36.57
N SER A 210 -21.95 -24.73 -37.71
CA SER A 210 -21.29 -25.14 -38.96
C SER A 210 -21.09 -23.92 -39.86
N PHE A 211 -19.84 -23.62 -40.21
CA PHE A 211 -19.49 -22.56 -41.15
C PHE A 211 -18.86 -23.16 -42.40
N ALA A 212 -19.31 -22.71 -43.57
CA ALA A 212 -18.74 -23.15 -44.84
C ALA A 212 -17.44 -22.41 -45.14
N ALA A 213 -16.57 -23.01 -45.96
CA ALA A 213 -15.39 -22.35 -46.49
C ALA A 213 -15.74 -21.00 -47.15
N GLY A 214 -15.02 -19.94 -46.79
CA GLY A 214 -15.26 -18.57 -47.24
C GLY A 214 -16.19 -17.72 -46.36
N SER A 215 -16.72 -18.27 -45.25
CA SER A 215 -17.54 -17.49 -44.30
C SER A 215 -16.72 -16.39 -43.62
N GLY A 216 -17.25 -15.16 -43.56
CA GLY A 216 -16.60 -14.01 -42.91
C GLY A 216 -16.71 -14.04 -41.38
N ILE A 217 -15.75 -13.42 -40.69
CA ILE A 217 -15.69 -13.38 -39.22
C ILE A 217 -16.89 -12.60 -38.66
N GLU A 218 -17.39 -11.61 -39.41
CA GLU A 218 -18.60 -10.86 -39.12
C GLU A 218 -19.84 -11.76 -39.11
N ASP A 219 -19.99 -12.61 -40.12
CA ASP A 219 -21.11 -13.55 -40.23
C ASP A 219 -21.07 -14.58 -39.10
N MET A 220 -19.86 -15.04 -38.75
CA MET A 220 -19.66 -15.94 -37.62
C MET A 220 -20.02 -15.28 -36.28
N ALA A 221 -19.55 -14.06 -36.05
CA ALA A 221 -19.85 -13.34 -34.81
C ALA A 221 -21.33 -13.03 -34.67
N GLN A 222 -22.02 -12.71 -35.78
CA GLN A 222 -23.47 -12.53 -35.79
C GLN A 222 -24.20 -13.84 -35.45
N ALA A 223 -23.80 -14.97 -36.05
CA ALA A 223 -24.40 -16.28 -35.76
C ALA A 223 -24.25 -16.66 -34.28
N ILE A 224 -23.09 -16.40 -33.67
CA ILE A 224 -22.84 -16.68 -32.25
C ILE A 224 -23.63 -15.72 -31.34
N ASN A 225 -23.69 -14.44 -31.69
CA ASN A 225 -24.42 -13.45 -30.90
C ASN A 225 -25.94 -13.63 -30.95
N LEU A 226 -26.48 -14.25 -32.01
CA LEU A 226 -27.90 -14.58 -32.14
C LEU A 226 -28.37 -15.55 -31.04
N VAL A 227 -27.47 -16.41 -30.55
CA VAL A 227 -27.76 -17.40 -29.51
C VAL A 227 -27.09 -17.06 -28.17
N SER A 228 -26.69 -15.80 -27.99
CA SER A 228 -25.93 -15.34 -26.83
C SER A 228 -26.71 -15.37 -25.51
N ASP A 229 -28.04 -15.28 -25.56
CA ASP A 229 -28.93 -15.39 -24.41
C ASP A 229 -29.00 -16.83 -23.88
N ALA A 230 -28.99 -17.82 -24.78
CA ALA A 230 -29.01 -19.24 -24.45
C ALA A 230 -27.64 -19.79 -24.05
N LEU A 231 -26.54 -19.32 -24.64
CA LEU A 231 -25.19 -19.79 -24.32
C LEU A 231 -24.51 -18.98 -23.20
N GLY A 232 -24.84 -17.70 -23.06
CA GLY A 232 -24.13 -16.77 -22.18
C GLY A 232 -22.74 -16.37 -22.71
N VAL A 233 -22.52 -16.54 -24.02
CA VAL A 233 -21.27 -16.21 -24.74
C VAL A 233 -21.56 -15.09 -25.74
N ARG A 234 -20.64 -14.12 -25.88
CA ARG A 234 -20.73 -13.05 -26.88
C ARG A 234 -19.47 -13.04 -27.73
N ALA A 235 -19.65 -12.97 -29.04
CA ALA A 235 -18.56 -12.80 -30.01
C ALA A 235 -18.40 -11.31 -30.33
N VAL A 236 -17.17 -10.80 -30.35
CA VAL A 236 -16.85 -9.42 -30.74
C VAL A 236 -15.89 -9.49 -31.91
N VAL A 237 -16.24 -8.84 -33.01
CA VAL A 237 -15.33 -8.64 -34.14
C VAL A 237 -14.48 -7.42 -33.82
N GLN A 238 -13.18 -7.59 -33.76
CA GLN A 238 -12.25 -6.47 -33.74
C GLN A 238 -11.67 -6.33 -35.15
N THR A 239 -11.93 -5.21 -35.80
CA THR A 239 -11.22 -4.83 -37.02
C THR A 239 -9.78 -4.50 -36.65
N GLU A 240 -8.82 -5.02 -37.42
CA GLU A 240 -7.38 -4.84 -37.17
C GLU A 240 -7.04 -3.38 -36.88
N ALA A 241 -6.35 -3.13 -35.75
CA ALA A 241 -5.76 -1.83 -35.47
C ALA A 241 -4.65 -1.56 -36.49
N THR A 242 -4.79 -0.48 -37.25
CA THR A 242 -3.68 0.11 -38.00
C THR A 242 -2.61 0.55 -37.00
N ALA A 243 -1.32 0.29 -37.31
CA ALA A 243 -0.13 0.49 -36.49
C ALA A 243 -0.29 1.41 -35.26
N GLY A 244 -0.16 0.84 -34.06
CA GLY A 244 -0.22 1.59 -32.81
C GLY A 244 1.03 2.45 -32.57
N THR A 245 0.83 3.67 -32.10
CA THR A 245 1.88 4.57 -31.61
C THR A 245 1.90 4.56 -30.08
N ILE A 246 3.09 4.56 -29.48
CA ILE A 246 3.28 4.74 -28.05
C ILE A 246 4.13 5.99 -27.86
N THR A 247 3.57 7.00 -27.18
CA THR A 247 4.34 8.19 -26.78
C THR A 247 4.86 7.93 -25.38
N THR A 248 6.16 7.69 -25.25
CA THR A 248 6.80 7.61 -23.92
C THR A 248 7.20 9.02 -23.51
N SER A 249 6.51 9.57 -22.52
CA SER A 249 6.91 10.83 -21.87
C SER A 249 7.63 10.54 -20.56
N SER A 250 8.72 11.26 -20.31
CA SER A 250 9.30 11.38 -18.97
C SER A 250 8.68 12.62 -18.36
N PHE A 251 7.77 12.44 -17.41
CA PHE A 251 7.01 13.47 -16.69
C PHE A 251 7.60 14.90 -16.74
N GLY A 252 6.94 15.80 -17.48
CA GLY A 252 6.96 17.24 -17.21
C GLY A 252 8.02 18.12 -17.89
N LEU A 253 8.78 17.63 -18.88
CA LEU A 253 9.68 18.45 -19.71
C LEU A 253 9.47 18.12 -21.20
N ASP A 254 9.85 19.01 -22.12
CA ASP A 254 9.80 18.79 -23.58
C ASP A 254 10.83 17.71 -24.01
N ASN A 255 10.62 16.44 -23.62
CA ASN A 255 11.52 15.32 -23.87
C ASN A 255 10.78 14.06 -24.37
N ASP A 256 9.55 14.24 -24.88
CA ASP A 256 8.71 13.15 -25.40
C ASP A 256 9.37 12.43 -26.58
N VAL A 257 9.49 11.10 -26.44
CA VAL A 257 9.96 10.17 -27.46
C VAL A 257 8.77 9.34 -27.93
N VAL A 258 8.48 9.38 -29.23
CA VAL A 258 7.43 8.62 -29.89
C VAL A 258 8.04 7.36 -30.46
N ILE A 259 7.49 6.21 -30.09
CA ILE A 259 7.87 4.90 -30.60
C ILE A 259 6.69 4.37 -31.42
N THR A 260 6.94 4.14 -32.70
CA THR A 260 5.95 3.63 -33.65
C THR A 260 6.28 2.20 -34.00
N ALA A 261 5.30 1.29 -33.93
CA ALA A 261 5.49 -0.09 -34.37
C ALA A 261 5.48 -0.16 -35.91
N ASP A 262 6.49 -0.81 -36.49
CA ASP A 262 6.65 -0.93 -37.95
C ASP A 262 5.96 -2.19 -38.53
N GLN A 263 5.44 -3.07 -37.66
CA GLN A 263 4.77 -4.32 -38.03
C GLN A 263 3.28 -4.30 -37.64
N ALA A 264 2.41 -4.70 -38.58
CA ALA A 264 0.99 -4.88 -38.32
C ALA A 264 0.74 -6.10 -37.41
N GLY A 265 -0.17 -5.98 -36.44
CA GLY A 265 -0.56 -7.07 -35.53
C GLY A 265 0.09 -7.07 -34.14
N GLN A 266 0.81 -6.00 -33.76
CA GLN A 266 1.29 -5.79 -32.39
C GLN A 266 0.40 -4.73 -31.74
N ALA A 267 -0.40 -5.12 -30.74
CA ALA A 267 -1.19 -4.15 -29.98
C ALA A 267 -0.24 -3.32 -29.10
N ALA A 268 -0.63 -2.10 -28.70
CA ALA A 268 0.19 -1.22 -27.85
C ALA A 268 0.58 -1.83 -26.47
N GLY A 269 0.05 -3.00 -26.11
CA GLY A 269 0.45 -3.78 -24.94
C GLY A 269 1.57 -4.81 -25.17
N ASP A 270 2.03 -4.99 -26.42
CA ASP A 270 3.02 -6.00 -26.79
C ASP A 270 4.47 -5.51 -26.73
N ILE A 271 4.69 -4.21 -26.50
CA ILE A 271 6.03 -3.63 -26.35
C ILE A 271 6.09 -2.82 -25.07
N ARG A 272 7.03 -3.20 -24.19
CA ARG A 272 7.33 -2.52 -22.94
C ARG A 272 8.63 -1.75 -23.10
N VAL A 273 8.64 -0.50 -22.65
CA VAL A 273 9.85 0.34 -22.63
C VAL A 273 10.21 0.63 -21.18
N LYS A 274 11.48 0.43 -20.86
CA LYS A 274 12.04 0.69 -19.53
C LYS A 274 13.25 1.61 -19.68
N TYR A 275 13.35 2.61 -18.81
CA TYR A 275 14.50 3.51 -18.77
C TYR A 275 15.28 3.27 -17.48
N THR A 276 16.44 2.63 -17.58
CA THR A 276 17.30 2.31 -16.43
C THR A 276 18.51 3.22 -16.36
N LYS A 277 18.96 3.54 -15.13
CA LYS A 277 20.20 4.29 -14.94
C LYS A 277 21.43 3.46 -15.35
N GLY A 278 22.24 3.98 -16.27
CA GLY A 278 23.46 3.35 -16.73
C GLY A 278 24.67 3.55 -15.83
N SER A 279 25.70 2.72 -16.04
CA SER A 279 27.02 2.86 -15.40
C SER A 279 28.08 3.47 -16.32
N SER A 280 27.69 3.85 -17.53
CA SER A 280 28.58 4.38 -18.58
C SER A 280 28.10 5.75 -19.03
N ALA A 281 29.00 6.53 -19.65
CA ALA A 281 28.67 7.84 -20.21
C ALA A 281 27.77 7.80 -21.47
N SER A 282 27.57 6.63 -22.07
CA SER A 282 26.77 6.44 -23.29
C SER A 282 25.45 5.73 -22.99
N THR A 283 24.38 6.15 -23.67
CA THR A 283 23.07 5.49 -23.64
C THR A 283 23.07 4.25 -24.52
N THR A 284 22.67 3.10 -23.98
CA THR A 284 22.63 1.82 -24.70
C THR A 284 21.25 1.19 -24.63
N VAL A 285 20.85 0.47 -25.68
CA VAL A 285 19.52 -0.16 -25.76
C VAL A 285 19.65 -1.65 -25.96
N SER A 286 18.85 -2.43 -25.23
CA SER A 286 18.69 -3.87 -25.45
C SER A 286 17.25 -4.20 -25.81
N TYR A 287 17.08 -5.11 -26.77
CA TYR A 287 15.78 -5.58 -27.23
C TYR A 287 15.61 -7.06 -26.91
N THR A 288 14.51 -7.42 -26.27
CA THR A 288 14.08 -8.79 -26.03
C THR A 288 12.78 -9.03 -26.79
N ALA A 289 12.79 -10.00 -27.71
CA ALA A 289 11.59 -10.36 -28.48
C ALA A 289 10.51 -11.01 -27.59
N ALA A 290 9.25 -10.87 -28.00
CA ALA A 290 8.12 -11.52 -27.33
C ALA A 290 8.24 -13.05 -27.41
N SER A 291 7.92 -13.76 -26.34
CA SER A 291 7.92 -15.23 -26.29
C SER A 291 6.86 -15.75 -25.32
N GLY A 292 6.05 -16.71 -25.76
CA GLY A 292 5.17 -17.48 -24.86
C GLY A 292 4.20 -16.67 -23.99
N GLY A 293 3.73 -15.50 -24.45
CA GLY A 293 2.80 -14.63 -23.72
C GLY A 293 3.44 -13.47 -22.94
N THR A 294 4.76 -13.29 -23.00
CA THR A 294 5.41 -12.08 -22.49
C THR A 294 5.61 -11.05 -23.61
N PRO A 295 5.21 -9.78 -23.41
CA PRO A 295 5.50 -8.68 -24.34
C PRO A 295 6.99 -8.52 -24.63
N ALA A 296 7.32 -7.96 -25.79
CA ALA A 296 8.68 -7.54 -26.13
C ALA A 296 9.14 -6.42 -25.18
N LEU A 297 10.45 -6.38 -24.86
CA LEU A 297 11.03 -5.40 -23.94
C LEU A 297 12.14 -4.61 -24.64
N ILE A 298 12.06 -3.29 -24.56
CA ILE A 298 13.11 -2.34 -24.89
C ILE A 298 13.64 -1.78 -23.57
N ASP A 299 14.83 -2.17 -23.15
CA ASP A 299 15.51 -1.60 -21.98
C ASP A 299 16.54 -0.58 -22.46
N VAL A 300 16.28 0.69 -22.16
CA VAL A 300 17.13 1.84 -22.46
C VAL A 300 17.93 2.18 -21.22
N GLN A 301 19.22 1.86 -21.25
CA GLN A 301 20.16 2.21 -20.20
C GLN A 301 20.73 3.60 -20.46
N LEU A 302 20.32 4.58 -19.66
CA LEU A 302 20.64 6.00 -19.82
C LEU A 302 22.10 6.31 -19.40
N GLY A 303 22.82 7.10 -20.19
CA GLY A 303 24.18 7.52 -19.86
C GLY A 303 24.25 8.37 -18.57
N THR A 304 25.23 8.09 -17.72
CA THR A 304 25.44 8.82 -16.44
C THR A 304 26.88 9.29 -16.25
N ARG A 305 27.03 10.34 -15.43
CA ARG A 305 28.27 10.62 -14.70
C ARG A 305 28.07 10.08 -13.28
N GLN A 306 29.03 9.35 -12.72
CA GLN A 306 28.92 8.80 -11.35
C GLN A 306 29.64 9.72 -10.34
N TRP A 307 29.42 9.49 -9.05
CA TRP A 307 30.22 10.11 -7.98
C TRP A 307 31.38 9.19 -7.63
N ALA A 308 32.59 9.74 -7.48
CA ALA A 308 33.75 9.04 -6.95
C ALA A 308 34.67 10.05 -6.28
N ALA A 309 35.34 9.62 -5.22
CA ALA A 309 36.38 10.41 -4.56
C ALA A 309 37.73 10.25 -5.28
N ALA A 310 38.52 11.33 -5.28
CA ALA A 310 39.88 11.28 -5.76
C ALA A 310 40.75 10.43 -4.81
N SER A 311 41.55 9.51 -5.34
CA SER A 311 42.48 8.70 -4.56
C SER A 311 43.86 8.63 -5.22
N GLY A 312 44.88 8.39 -4.42
CA GLY A 312 46.24 8.14 -4.90
C GLY A 312 46.96 7.18 -3.96
N GLU A 313 47.98 6.51 -4.47
CA GLU A 313 48.84 5.62 -3.70
C GLU A 313 50.30 6.06 -3.84
N VAL A 314 51.06 5.98 -2.75
CA VAL A 314 52.51 6.20 -2.73
C VAL A 314 53.17 5.01 -2.05
N ASN A 315 54.31 4.59 -2.61
CA ASN A 315 55.15 3.56 -2.02
C ASN A 315 56.57 4.12 -1.79
N PRO A 316 56.82 4.78 -0.64
CA PRO A 316 58.13 5.23 -0.24
C PRO A 316 59.12 4.05 -0.09
N ALA A 317 60.39 4.32 -0.31
CA ALA A 317 61.48 3.36 -0.18
C ALA A 317 61.52 2.74 1.22
N GLY A 318 61.67 1.41 1.26
CA GLY A 318 61.64 0.61 2.48
C GLY A 318 60.57 -0.48 2.41
N THR A 319 60.58 -1.38 3.39
CA THR A 319 59.54 -2.41 3.53
C THR A 319 58.38 -1.85 4.35
N ASN A 320 57.15 -2.19 3.98
CA ASN A 320 55.93 -1.84 4.73
C ASN A 320 55.69 -0.32 4.88
N ASN A 321 55.98 0.42 3.81
CA ASN A 321 55.82 1.88 3.75
C ASN A 321 54.67 2.36 2.85
N ALA A 322 53.98 1.46 2.13
CA ALA A 322 52.98 1.83 1.14
C ALA A 322 51.69 2.38 1.78
N ILE A 323 51.26 3.56 1.32
CA ILE A 323 50.12 4.31 1.87
C ILE A 323 49.25 4.80 0.71
N SER A 324 47.92 4.76 0.89
CA SER A 324 46.95 5.44 0.04
C SER A 324 46.39 6.66 0.75
N LEU A 325 46.01 7.66 -0.02
CA LEU A 325 45.26 8.83 0.43
C LEU A 325 44.01 8.94 -0.43
N THR A 326 42.85 8.94 0.20
CA THR A 326 41.54 9.09 -0.45
C THR A 326 40.88 10.35 0.08
N ALA A 327 40.35 11.19 -0.83
CA ALA A 327 39.57 12.35 -0.43
C ALA A 327 38.24 11.89 0.21
N ASN A 328 37.82 12.58 1.27
CA ASN A 328 36.56 12.27 1.95
C ASN A 328 35.36 12.95 1.28
N ILE A 329 35.62 13.90 0.39
CA ILE A 329 34.61 14.60 -0.40
C ILE A 329 34.67 14.05 -1.83
N GLU A 330 33.55 13.52 -2.30
CA GLU A 330 33.37 13.08 -3.68
C GLU A 330 33.39 14.29 -4.63
N GLY A 331 34.10 14.17 -5.75
CA GLY A 331 34.21 15.25 -6.74
C GLY A 331 35.61 15.46 -7.30
N GLU A 332 35.69 16.32 -8.31
CA GLU A 332 36.95 16.65 -9.01
C GLU A 332 37.83 17.66 -8.23
N GLU A 333 37.31 18.26 -7.16
CA GLU A 333 38.00 19.32 -6.39
C GLU A 333 39.37 18.86 -5.89
N PHE A 334 39.45 17.62 -5.38
CA PHE A 334 40.66 17.02 -4.85
C PHE A 334 41.44 16.19 -5.87
N ASN A 335 41.16 16.32 -7.17
CA ASN A 335 42.05 15.79 -8.21
C ASN A 335 43.32 16.64 -8.31
N GLY A 336 44.47 15.97 -8.43
CA GLY A 336 45.78 16.59 -8.59
C GLY A 336 46.44 17.05 -7.29
N VAL A 337 46.02 16.54 -6.13
CA VAL A 337 46.67 16.83 -4.85
C VAL A 337 48.04 16.14 -4.80
N THR A 338 49.07 16.90 -4.45
CA THR A 338 50.46 16.43 -4.34
C THR A 338 50.91 16.42 -2.87
N LEU A 339 51.91 15.59 -2.55
CA LEU A 339 52.49 15.52 -1.20
C LEU A 339 53.83 16.26 -1.16
N ASN A 340 54.01 17.10 -0.14
CA ASN A 340 55.29 17.73 0.15
C ASN A 340 55.76 17.29 1.54
N VAL A 341 56.73 16.39 1.60
CA VAL A 341 57.25 15.83 2.85
C VAL A 341 58.56 16.51 3.24
N THR A 342 58.64 17.04 4.46
CA THR A 342 59.81 17.77 4.98
C THR A 342 60.29 17.19 6.31
N ASP A 343 61.59 17.26 6.57
CA ASP A 343 62.18 16.85 7.84
C ASP A 343 62.15 18.02 8.83
N THR A 344 61.46 17.85 9.94
CA THR A 344 61.27 18.90 10.96
C THR A 344 62.17 18.71 12.18
N GLY A 345 62.78 17.54 12.36
CA GLY A 345 63.62 17.22 13.53
C GLY A 345 62.91 17.31 14.88
N LEU A 346 61.58 17.23 14.92
CA LEU A 346 60.74 17.49 16.10
C LEU A 346 60.58 16.32 17.10
N GLY A 347 61.46 15.32 17.10
CA GLY A 347 61.46 14.26 18.13
C GLY A 347 60.18 13.42 18.15
N GLY A 348 59.68 13.02 16.98
CA GLY A 348 58.46 12.22 16.81
C GLY A 348 57.15 13.01 16.62
N GLY A 349 57.19 14.34 16.62
CA GLY A 349 56.03 15.18 16.27
C GLY A 349 55.80 15.24 14.76
N ILE A 350 54.58 14.90 14.31
CA ILE A 350 54.16 15.04 12.90
C ILE A 350 53.36 16.33 12.76
N THR A 351 53.67 17.13 11.74
CA THR A 351 52.90 18.35 11.41
C THR A 351 52.21 18.18 10.07
N LEU A 352 50.91 18.48 9.99
CA LEU A 352 50.14 18.38 8.75
C LEU A 352 49.47 19.72 8.42
N SER A 353 49.49 20.10 7.15
CA SER A 353 48.80 21.28 6.66
C SER A 353 48.45 21.12 5.19
N TYR A 354 47.20 21.40 4.82
CA TYR A 354 46.74 21.36 3.43
C TYR A 354 46.49 22.77 2.91
N ASP A 355 47.07 23.08 1.75
CA ASP A 355 46.81 24.33 1.02
C ASP A 355 45.83 24.07 -0.13
N HIS A 356 44.63 24.63 -0.02
CA HIS A 356 43.57 24.50 -1.02
C HIS A 356 43.92 25.18 -2.36
N ASP A 357 44.68 26.27 -2.35
CA ASP A 357 44.98 27.05 -3.55
C ASP A 357 46.05 26.36 -4.40
N THR A 358 47.06 25.80 -3.74
CA THR A 358 48.17 25.10 -4.41
C THR A 358 47.96 23.58 -4.53
N LYS A 359 46.93 23.03 -3.86
CA LYS A 359 46.63 21.59 -3.78
C LYS A 359 47.82 20.76 -3.28
N VAL A 360 48.54 21.27 -2.30
CA VAL A 360 49.69 20.59 -1.69
C VAL A 360 49.36 20.22 -0.24
N LEU A 361 49.48 18.93 0.08
CA LEU A 361 49.47 18.45 1.45
C LEU A 361 50.90 18.45 1.98
N ASN A 362 51.21 19.39 2.87
CA ASN A 362 52.49 19.51 3.54
C ASN A 362 52.52 18.58 4.77
N ILE A 363 53.52 17.70 4.81
CA ILE A 363 53.73 16.72 5.86
C ILE A 363 55.13 16.95 6.43
N GLY A 364 55.21 17.27 7.72
CA GLY A 364 56.46 17.32 8.47
C GLY A 364 56.65 16.04 9.26
N ILE A 365 57.73 15.31 9.00
CA ILE A 365 58.10 14.09 9.73
C ILE A 365 59.50 14.24 10.35
N GLU A 366 59.92 13.26 11.14
CA GLU A 366 61.33 13.07 11.49
C GLU A 366 61.91 11.94 10.65
N SER A 367 62.84 12.28 9.77
CA SER A 367 63.38 11.34 8.79
C SER A 367 64.11 10.17 9.46
N GLY A 368 63.70 8.94 9.14
CA GLY A 368 64.29 7.71 9.69
C GLY A 368 63.78 7.31 11.09
N THR A 369 62.91 8.11 11.70
CA THR A 369 62.29 7.81 13.01
C THR A 369 60.78 7.61 12.88
N THR A 370 60.09 8.44 12.09
CA THR A 370 58.63 8.33 11.90
C THR A 370 58.28 7.12 11.04
N THR A 371 57.35 6.29 11.51
CA THR A 371 56.83 5.13 10.77
C THR A 371 55.64 5.48 9.88
N ALA A 372 55.39 4.67 8.85
CA ALA A 372 54.22 4.81 7.99
C ALA A 372 52.90 4.74 8.78
N ASP A 373 52.82 3.88 9.79
CA ASP A 373 51.66 3.78 10.69
C ASP A 373 51.43 5.04 11.54
N GLN A 374 52.51 5.64 12.04
CA GLN A 374 52.42 6.92 12.73
C GLN A 374 51.91 8.04 11.81
N LEU A 375 52.31 8.05 10.54
CA LEU A 375 51.82 9.02 9.56
C LEU A 375 50.34 8.81 9.21
N VAL A 376 49.94 7.56 8.93
CA VAL A 376 48.52 7.23 8.67
C VAL A 376 47.65 7.59 9.86
N THR A 377 48.10 7.27 11.07
CA THR A 377 47.40 7.62 12.31
C THR A 377 47.31 9.14 12.48
N ALA A 378 48.37 9.89 12.19
CA ALA A 378 48.37 11.35 12.28
C ALA A 378 47.41 11.99 11.28
N ILE A 379 47.38 11.52 10.02
CA ILE A 379 46.45 12.02 8.98
C ILE A 379 45.00 11.80 9.39
N ASN A 380 44.68 10.61 9.92
CA ASN A 380 43.32 10.26 10.31
C ASN A 380 42.88 10.85 11.66
N SER A 381 43.80 11.33 12.50
CA SER A 381 43.50 11.89 13.82
C SER A 381 43.57 13.42 13.87
N ASP A 382 44.17 14.07 12.88
CA ASP A 382 44.24 15.53 12.79
C ASP A 382 42.88 16.10 12.35
N ALA A 383 42.29 16.97 13.17
CA ALA A 383 40.93 17.47 12.97
C ALA A 383 40.73 18.26 11.66
N ALA A 384 41.78 18.86 11.10
CA ALA A 384 41.69 19.62 9.85
C ALA A 384 41.86 18.72 8.63
N ILE A 385 42.79 17.77 8.70
CA ILE A 385 43.11 16.90 7.57
C ILE A 385 42.15 15.72 7.47
N SER A 386 41.76 15.10 8.60
CA SER A 386 40.85 13.95 8.61
C SER A 386 39.44 14.32 8.12
N ALA A 387 39.09 15.61 8.07
CA ALA A 387 37.87 16.09 7.45
C ALA A 387 37.93 16.06 5.92
N LEU A 388 39.12 16.14 5.34
CA LEU A 388 39.35 16.28 3.90
C LEU A 388 39.89 15.00 3.26
N PHE A 389 40.75 14.26 3.96
CA PHE A 389 41.38 13.05 3.45
C PHE A 389 41.43 11.94 4.51
N THR A 390 41.40 10.70 4.04
CA THR A 390 41.68 9.50 4.85
C THR A 390 42.88 8.78 4.27
N ALA A 391 43.81 8.38 5.13
CA ALA A 391 44.96 7.56 4.75
C ALA A 391 44.78 6.10 5.18
N ALA A 392 45.33 5.16 4.41
CA ALA A 392 45.34 3.74 4.74
C ALA A 392 46.61 3.05 4.24
N HIS A 393 46.93 1.91 4.83
CA HIS A 393 48.00 1.04 4.32
C HIS A 393 47.55 0.32 3.05
N VAL A 394 48.46 0.12 2.10
CA VAL A 394 48.16 -0.52 0.80
C VAL A 394 48.93 -1.83 0.66
N GLY A 395 48.25 -2.84 0.10
CA GLY A 395 48.86 -4.14 -0.21
C GLY A 395 49.25 -4.92 1.05
N GLU A 396 50.50 -5.41 1.08
CA GLU A 396 51.06 -6.18 2.20
C GLU A 396 51.70 -5.30 3.29
N SER A 397 51.58 -3.97 3.17
CA SER A 397 52.17 -3.03 4.11
C SER A 397 51.45 -3.07 5.46
N ASP A 398 52.20 -3.29 6.55
CA ASP A 398 51.72 -3.21 7.94
C ASP A 398 52.05 -1.87 8.63
N GLY A 399 52.66 -0.93 7.90
CA GLY A 399 52.99 0.41 8.38
C GLY A 399 54.21 0.50 9.33
N SER A 400 54.88 -0.62 9.62
CA SER A 400 56.01 -0.64 10.57
C SER A 400 57.31 -0.03 10.05
N GLY A 401 57.42 0.22 8.74
CA GLY A 401 58.61 0.80 8.14
C GLY A 401 58.77 2.30 8.43
N THR A 402 60.02 2.76 8.48
CA THR A 402 60.36 4.18 8.70
C THR A 402 60.38 4.96 7.39
N LEU A 403 59.90 6.20 7.44
CA LEU A 403 59.82 7.11 6.29
C LEU A 403 61.03 8.05 6.22
N ALA A 404 61.41 8.43 4.99
CA ALA A 404 62.44 9.43 4.74
C ALA A 404 61.84 10.65 4.02
N ALA A 405 62.21 11.85 4.45
CA ALA A 405 61.67 13.09 3.88
C ALA A 405 62.20 13.36 2.45
N ALA A 406 63.43 12.93 2.15
CA ALA A 406 64.08 13.11 0.84
C ALA A 406 63.80 11.98 -0.16
N ASP A 407 62.66 11.28 -0.03
CA ASP A 407 62.29 10.19 -0.92
C ASP A 407 61.62 10.73 -2.21
N GLY A 408 62.09 10.25 -3.37
CA GLY A 408 61.54 10.61 -4.67
C GLY A 408 60.12 10.08 -4.92
N ALA A 409 59.67 9.08 -4.16
CA ALA A 409 58.31 8.53 -4.28
C ALA A 409 57.23 9.57 -3.96
N TRP A 410 57.51 10.51 -3.04
CA TRP A 410 56.57 11.56 -2.66
C TRP A 410 56.25 12.52 -3.82
N ALA A 411 57.26 12.85 -4.64
CA ALA A 411 57.11 13.78 -5.76
C ALA A 411 56.27 13.23 -6.92
N GLY A 412 56.11 11.90 -7.00
CA GLY A 412 55.28 11.23 -8.01
C GLY A 412 53.82 11.03 -7.59
N PHE A 413 53.47 11.35 -6.34
CA PHE A 413 52.12 11.16 -5.85
C PHE A 413 51.17 12.22 -6.40
N THR A 414 50.07 11.77 -6.98
CA THR A 414 48.91 12.63 -7.34
C THR A 414 47.62 11.87 -7.10
N THR A 415 46.63 12.53 -6.50
CA THR A 415 45.27 11.99 -6.43
C THR A 415 44.56 12.13 -7.78
N SER A 416 43.82 11.10 -8.20
CA SER A 416 43.03 11.11 -9.43
C SER A 416 41.77 10.24 -9.29
N GLY A 417 40.87 10.32 -10.27
CA GLY A 417 39.67 9.48 -10.32
C GLY A 417 38.43 10.06 -9.64
N GLY A 418 38.50 11.27 -9.06
CA GLY A 418 37.33 11.95 -8.54
C GLY A 418 36.42 12.44 -9.67
N VAL A 419 35.10 12.23 -9.56
CA VAL A 419 34.08 12.69 -10.51
C VAL A 419 32.93 13.37 -9.77
N THR A 420 32.42 14.47 -10.32
CA THR A 420 31.37 15.29 -9.69
C THR A 420 29.99 14.98 -10.29
N GLY A 421 29.02 14.63 -9.45
CA GLY A 421 27.58 14.65 -9.78
C GLY A 421 27.06 13.41 -10.54
N GLY A 422 26.15 12.71 -9.87
CA GLY A 422 25.48 11.47 -10.28
C GLY A 422 24.25 11.65 -11.15
N GLU A 423 24.30 12.53 -12.15
CA GLU A 423 23.15 12.97 -12.94
C GLU A 423 23.04 12.20 -14.27
N VAL A 424 21.80 11.95 -14.70
CA VAL A 424 21.53 11.38 -16.03
C VAL A 424 21.77 12.47 -17.07
N ILE A 425 22.68 12.21 -18.01
CA ILE A 425 23.04 13.15 -19.08
C ILE A 425 22.36 12.82 -20.42
N ALA A 426 21.64 11.70 -20.49
CA ALA A 426 21.00 11.24 -21.71
C ALA A 426 19.90 12.21 -22.17
N THR A 427 20.04 12.75 -23.38
CA THR A 427 19.01 13.57 -24.02
C THR A 427 18.00 12.72 -24.79
N ALA A 428 16.84 13.29 -25.13
CA ALA A 428 15.85 12.60 -25.99
C ALA A 428 16.45 12.21 -27.36
N ASN A 429 17.36 13.02 -27.92
CA ASN A 429 18.11 12.68 -29.11
C ASN A 429 19.01 11.45 -28.92
N ASP A 430 19.71 11.35 -27.79
CA ASP A 430 20.56 10.20 -27.47
C ASP A 430 19.73 8.91 -27.37
N VAL A 431 18.53 9.00 -26.78
CA VAL A 431 17.60 7.88 -26.68
C VAL A 431 17.05 7.47 -28.04
N VAL A 432 16.57 8.42 -28.86
CA VAL A 432 16.06 8.15 -30.22
C VAL A 432 17.14 7.51 -31.08
N ALA A 433 18.36 8.06 -31.05
CA ALA A 433 19.50 7.52 -31.79
C ALA A 433 19.85 6.11 -31.30
N ALA A 434 19.85 5.87 -29.99
CA ALA A 434 20.18 4.57 -29.42
C ALA A 434 19.12 3.49 -29.76
N ILE A 435 17.82 3.83 -29.76
CA ILE A 435 16.76 2.88 -30.14
C ILE A 435 16.86 2.52 -31.62
N ASN A 436 16.98 3.53 -32.50
CA ASN A 436 17.06 3.32 -33.95
C ASN A 436 18.37 2.64 -34.41
N ALA A 437 19.43 2.70 -33.61
CA ALA A 437 20.69 1.98 -33.86
C ALA A 437 20.73 0.57 -33.24
N SER A 438 19.70 0.16 -32.49
CA SER A 438 19.62 -1.12 -31.80
C SER A 438 18.85 -2.18 -32.61
N PRO A 439 18.86 -3.45 -32.19
CA PRO A 439 18.02 -4.49 -32.79
C PRO A 439 16.51 -4.20 -32.72
N ALA A 440 16.07 -3.25 -31.88
CA ALA A 440 14.68 -2.81 -31.82
C ALA A 440 14.20 -2.16 -33.13
N ALA A 441 15.12 -1.59 -33.94
CA ALA A 441 14.81 -0.92 -35.21
C ALA A 441 14.18 -1.82 -36.28
N ALA A 442 14.19 -3.14 -36.08
CA ALA A 442 13.51 -4.09 -36.96
C ALA A 442 11.99 -4.18 -36.69
N VAL A 443 11.53 -3.65 -35.55
CA VAL A 443 10.16 -3.79 -35.04
C VAL A 443 9.54 -2.44 -34.69
N VAL A 444 10.35 -1.46 -34.29
CA VAL A 444 9.91 -0.11 -33.94
C VAL A 444 10.82 0.97 -34.51
N THR A 445 10.23 2.12 -34.83
CA THR A 445 10.94 3.34 -35.15
C THR A 445 10.71 4.38 -34.05
N ALA A 446 11.80 4.91 -33.48
CA ALA A 446 11.75 6.01 -32.52
C ALA A 446 11.89 7.36 -33.22
N SER A 447 11.13 8.36 -32.79
CA SER A 447 11.19 9.73 -33.26
C SER A 447 10.90 10.72 -32.13
N LEU A 448 11.27 11.99 -32.31
CA LEU A 448 10.88 13.05 -31.39
C LEU A 448 9.40 13.41 -31.61
N ALA A 449 8.68 13.72 -30.53
CA ALA A 449 7.33 14.27 -30.64
C ALA A 449 7.33 15.63 -31.36
N ALA A 450 6.21 15.95 -32.01
CA ALA A 450 6.05 17.22 -32.72
C ALA A 450 6.22 18.41 -31.75
N GLY A 451 7.19 19.29 -32.05
CA GLY A 451 7.50 20.47 -31.22
C GLY A 451 8.68 20.27 -30.26
N ASN A 452 9.22 19.05 -30.13
CA ASN A 452 10.37 18.75 -29.28
C ASN A 452 11.70 19.01 -30.03
N ASN A 453 12.65 19.70 -29.38
CA ASN A 453 13.99 19.99 -29.93
C ASN A 453 15.03 18.89 -29.64
N GLY A 454 14.69 17.89 -28.82
CA GLY A 454 15.47 16.69 -28.53
C GLY A 454 16.60 16.86 -27.51
N TYR A 455 16.77 18.05 -26.92
CA TYR A 455 17.86 18.34 -25.98
C TYR A 455 17.46 18.23 -24.50
N GLY A 456 16.19 17.99 -24.20
CA GLY A 456 15.74 17.69 -22.84
C GLY A 456 16.32 16.37 -22.31
N THR A 457 16.75 16.36 -21.05
CA THR A 457 17.24 15.15 -20.38
C THR A 457 16.11 14.17 -20.12
N VAL A 458 16.34 12.88 -20.34
CA VAL A 458 15.37 11.80 -20.09
C VAL A 458 15.60 11.26 -18.67
N GLY A 459 14.54 11.23 -17.85
CA GLY A 459 14.60 10.68 -16.50
C GLY A 459 14.55 9.16 -16.48
N GLU A 460 15.03 8.54 -15.39
CA GLU A 460 14.83 7.10 -15.18
C GLU A 460 13.36 6.79 -14.85
N PHE A 461 12.87 5.65 -15.34
CA PHE A 461 11.57 5.13 -14.96
C PHE A 461 11.73 3.63 -14.69
N GLN A 462 11.61 3.27 -13.42
CA GLN A 462 11.83 1.91 -12.91
C GLN A 462 10.69 0.93 -13.28
N GLU A 463 9.54 1.46 -13.70
CA GLU A 463 8.39 0.69 -14.19
C GLU A 463 8.31 0.68 -15.73
N TYR A 464 7.28 0.02 -16.29
CA TYR A 464 7.01 0.03 -17.72
C TYR A 464 6.22 1.28 -18.09
N ALA A 465 6.70 2.07 -19.05
CA ALA A 465 5.92 3.17 -19.61
C ALA A 465 4.70 2.59 -20.35
N TYR A 466 3.52 2.65 -19.74
CA TYR A 466 2.26 2.26 -20.36
C TYR A 466 1.40 3.51 -20.56
N TYR A 467 1.75 4.34 -21.55
CA TYR A 467 0.91 5.43 -22.00
C TYR A 467 0.93 5.49 -23.53
N GLY A 468 0.19 4.57 -24.15
CA GLY A 468 -0.19 4.66 -25.55
C GLY A 468 -1.69 4.44 -25.66
N THR A 469 -2.46 5.51 -25.89
CA THR A 469 -3.81 5.37 -26.43
C THR A 469 -3.63 5.05 -27.91
N ALA A 470 -4.03 3.84 -28.32
CA ALA A 470 -4.23 3.58 -29.73
C ALA A 470 -5.31 4.56 -30.22
N GLU A 471 -4.90 5.60 -30.96
CA GLU A 471 -5.87 6.43 -31.65
C GLU A 471 -6.52 5.56 -32.72
N ALA A 472 -7.81 5.30 -32.53
CA ALA A 472 -8.64 4.75 -33.58
C ALA A 472 -8.76 5.79 -34.69
N ASN A 473 -8.33 5.43 -35.89
CA ASN A 473 -8.86 6.03 -37.12
C ASN A 473 -9.88 5.07 -37.71
#